data_AF-A0A818TM53-F1
#
_entry.id   AF-A0A818TM53-F1
#
_cell.length_a   1.000
_cell.length_b   1.000
_cell.length_c   1.000
_cell.angle_alpha   90.00
_cell.angle_beta   90.00
_cell.angle_gamma   90.00
#
_symmetry.space_group_name_H-M   'P 1'
#
loop_
_entity.id
_entity.type
_entity.pdbx_description
1 polymer ?
#
loop_
_entity_poly.entity_id
_entity_poly.type
_entity_poly.pdbx_seq_one_letter_code
_entity_poly.pdbx_strand_id
1 'polypeptide(L)'
;MITQYLFIAFLSFIIVHGTQWPVPYERVTSRPTNNPYCQAGLIAFCPTGKTEDAMIYAQDDNDVIEIFALKKPVWSFKFGDLLAKFKIMHDALGFRSQKTGQNWTMEWYELDQLFNCTFPHVLQNNSFIWCDQGALCVYEGIVDSLWNGSSDLSMLKKVGQMTGKNYNAWASWAVSDNNTGVYYETWTVYSDIGPNATMYFDSYDCASFVIRGLNQLYRYGAEILPNIHLNYTRINLYAYEPQLLGTYNQIVQNETLHQDFIDFYRNFDSKKPTTGAWIKSLIDIYETFFLTRRFYLYFNNVYWYMKLKEITPIKITFYEIPISSVLMN
;
A
#
# COMPACT_ATOMS: atom_id res chain seq x y z
N MET A 1 -12.53 -29.20 -57.51
CA MET A 1 -11.37 -29.05 -56.59
C MET A 1 -11.49 -27.72 -55.90
N ILE A 2 -12.18 -27.68 -54.76
CA ILE A 2 -12.27 -26.51 -53.89
C ILE A 2 -11.95 -27.06 -52.51
N THR A 3 -10.77 -26.72 -51.98
CA THR A 3 -10.37 -27.06 -50.61
C THR A 3 -10.10 -25.76 -49.88
N GLN A 4 -10.96 -25.52 -48.90
CA GLN A 4 -10.89 -24.49 -47.87
C GLN A 4 -9.57 -24.57 -47.11
N TYR A 5 -8.98 -23.40 -46.84
CA TYR A 5 -8.09 -23.22 -45.69
C TYR A 5 -8.72 -22.15 -44.79
N LEU A 6 -9.54 -22.61 -43.84
CA LEU A 6 -9.95 -21.86 -42.67
C LEU A 6 -8.84 -22.03 -41.63
N PHE A 7 -7.98 -21.03 -41.51
CA PHE A 7 -7.08 -20.90 -40.35
C PHE A 7 -7.93 -20.46 -39.16
N ILE A 8 -8.35 -21.43 -38.34
CA ILE A 8 -8.94 -21.16 -37.02
C ILE A 8 -7.77 -20.88 -36.09
N ALA A 9 -7.57 -19.61 -35.75
CA ALA A 9 -6.73 -19.21 -34.62
C ALA A 9 -7.40 -19.70 -33.32
N PHE A 10 -6.94 -20.82 -32.79
CA PHE A 10 -7.23 -21.21 -31.42
C PHE A 10 -6.46 -20.26 -30.49
N LEU A 11 -7.09 -19.16 -30.09
CA LEU A 11 -6.76 -18.51 -28.83
C LEU A 11 -7.11 -19.50 -27.73
N SER A 12 -6.08 -20.16 -27.19
CA SER A 12 -6.18 -20.87 -25.92
C SER A 12 -6.46 -19.84 -24.83
N PHE A 13 -7.73 -19.54 -24.61
CA PHE A 13 -8.19 -19.02 -23.33
C PHE A 13 -7.85 -20.11 -22.31
N ILE A 14 -6.81 -19.88 -21.51
CA ILE A 14 -6.74 -20.51 -20.21
C ILE A 14 -7.92 -19.93 -19.44
N ILE A 15 -9.05 -20.63 -19.47
CA ILE A 15 -10.11 -20.43 -18.49
C ILE A 15 -9.47 -20.82 -17.16
N VAL A 16 -8.98 -19.83 -16.41
CA VAL A 16 -8.56 -20.03 -15.02
C VAL A 16 -9.85 -20.31 -14.24
N HIS A 17 -10.22 -21.59 -14.19
CA HIS A 17 -11.21 -22.04 -13.22
C HIS A 17 -10.62 -21.85 -11.82
N GLY A 18 -11.12 -20.82 -11.12
CA GLY A 18 -11.09 -20.71 -9.66
C GLY A 18 -9.98 -19.86 -9.05
N THR A 19 -9.81 -18.60 -9.46
CA THR A 19 -9.10 -17.64 -8.61
C THR A 19 -9.91 -17.43 -7.32
N GLN A 20 -9.34 -17.79 -6.18
CA GLN A 20 -9.93 -17.44 -4.89
C GLN A 20 -9.71 -15.95 -4.64
N TRP A 21 -10.81 -15.21 -4.47
CA TRP A 21 -10.79 -13.79 -4.16
C TRP A 21 -10.82 -13.55 -2.64
N PRO A 22 -10.10 -12.54 -2.12
CA PRO A 22 -9.09 -11.74 -2.81
C PRO A 22 -7.80 -12.54 -3.10
N VAL A 23 -7.04 -12.10 -4.11
CA VAL A 23 -5.70 -12.67 -4.37
C VAL A 23 -4.80 -12.31 -3.19
N PRO A 24 -4.18 -13.31 -2.53
CA PRO A 24 -3.36 -13.05 -1.36
C PRO A 24 -2.07 -12.33 -1.75
N TYR A 25 -1.62 -11.41 -0.91
CA TYR A 25 -0.31 -10.77 -1.05
C TYR A 25 0.81 -11.81 -0.93
N GLU A 26 1.65 -11.91 -1.94
CA GLU A 26 2.82 -12.79 -1.94
C GLU A 26 3.97 -12.17 -1.16
N ARG A 27 4.47 -12.94 -0.19
CA ARG A 27 5.66 -12.60 0.59
C ARG A 27 6.89 -13.21 -0.04
N VAL A 28 8.02 -12.52 0.11
CA VAL A 28 9.33 -13.02 -0.28
C VAL A 28 10.06 -13.64 0.92
N THR A 29 11.11 -14.42 0.66
CA THR A 29 11.97 -14.98 1.71
C THR A 29 12.89 -13.93 2.36
N SER A 30 13.26 -12.91 1.58
CA SER A 30 14.16 -11.84 2.00
C SER A 30 13.97 -10.59 1.15
N ARG A 31 14.11 -9.41 1.73
CA ARG A 31 14.05 -8.13 1.04
C ARG A 31 15.16 -8.01 -0.02
N PRO A 32 14.83 -7.76 -1.29
CA PRO A 32 15.84 -7.48 -2.31
C PRO A 32 16.42 -6.07 -2.12
N THR A 33 17.69 -5.89 -2.44
CA THR A 33 18.32 -4.55 -2.49
C THR A 33 17.53 -3.63 -3.42
N ASN A 34 17.35 -2.36 -3.03
CA ASN A 34 16.67 -1.40 -3.89
C ASN A 34 17.44 -1.21 -5.20
N ASN A 35 16.73 -1.07 -6.31
CA ASN A 35 17.35 -0.89 -7.62
C ASN A 35 18.08 0.47 -7.66
N PRO A 36 19.33 0.58 -8.17
CA PRO A 36 20.04 1.85 -8.26
C PRO A 36 19.34 2.96 -9.05
N TYR A 37 18.42 2.58 -9.95
CA TYR A 37 17.55 3.51 -10.65
C TYR A 37 16.55 4.20 -9.69
N CYS A 38 16.07 3.48 -8.69
CA CYS A 38 15.13 3.94 -7.70
C CYS A 38 15.86 4.80 -6.68
N GLN A 39 15.54 6.10 -6.68
CA GLN A 39 16.12 7.07 -5.77
C GLN A 39 15.00 7.87 -5.12
N ALA A 40 14.95 7.83 -3.80
CA ALA A 40 14.04 8.63 -2.99
C ALA A 40 14.27 10.12 -3.31
N GLY A 41 13.39 10.72 -4.10
CA GLY A 41 13.65 11.99 -4.78
C GLY A 41 14.04 13.14 -3.85
N LEU A 42 13.05 13.83 -3.28
CA LEU A 42 13.26 15.05 -2.46
C LEU A 42 13.57 14.74 -0.98
N ILE A 43 13.06 13.62 -0.47
CA ILE A 43 13.14 13.25 0.94
C ILE A 43 13.54 11.78 0.99
N ALA A 44 14.64 11.49 1.68
CA ALA A 44 15.10 10.13 1.90
C ALA A 44 14.09 9.35 2.75
N PHE A 45 13.96 8.05 2.50
CA PHE A 45 13.23 7.14 3.37
C PHE A 45 13.82 7.16 4.78
N CYS A 46 12.94 7.27 5.77
CA CYS A 46 13.26 7.16 7.20
C CYS A 46 14.47 8.01 7.65
N PRO A 47 14.44 9.34 7.45
CA PRO A 47 15.63 10.19 7.59
C PRO A 47 16.15 10.30 9.03
N THR A 48 15.25 10.17 10.01
CA THR A 48 15.58 10.10 11.45
C THR A 48 15.46 8.68 11.99
N GLY A 49 15.35 7.70 11.09
CA GLY A 49 15.24 6.29 11.39
C GLY A 49 16.48 5.71 12.00
N LYS A 50 16.30 4.65 12.77
CA LYS A 50 17.40 3.73 13.04
C LYS A 50 17.62 2.84 11.80
N THR A 51 18.84 2.29 11.66
CA THR A 51 19.20 1.37 10.57
C THR A 51 18.30 0.11 10.58
N GLU A 52 18.24 -0.67 9.49
CA GLU A 52 17.36 -1.86 9.39
C GLU A 52 17.51 -2.86 10.56
N ASP A 53 18.72 -3.00 11.12
CA ASP A 53 18.98 -3.87 12.29
C ASP A 53 18.61 -3.25 13.65
N ALA A 54 18.11 -2.02 13.69
CA ALA A 54 18.03 -1.20 14.89
C ALA A 54 16.59 -1.02 15.41
N MET A 55 15.80 -2.10 15.31
CA MET A 55 14.55 -2.26 16.04
C MET A 55 14.73 -1.91 17.52
N ILE A 56 13.75 -1.20 18.10
CA ILE A 56 13.77 -0.83 19.51
C ILE A 56 13.08 -1.93 20.32
N TYR A 57 13.83 -2.57 21.20
CA TYR A 57 13.35 -3.59 22.13
C TYR A 57 13.17 -2.99 23.53
N ALA A 58 12.20 -3.51 24.27
CA ALA A 58 12.03 -3.22 25.69
C ALA A 58 13.25 -3.78 26.47
N GLN A 59 13.82 -2.95 27.34
CA GLN A 59 15.00 -3.30 28.13
C GLN A 59 14.69 -4.22 29.32
N ASP A 60 13.44 -4.24 29.79
CA ASP A 60 12.98 -5.05 30.90
C ASP A 60 11.72 -5.81 30.48
N ASP A 61 11.75 -7.13 30.61
CA ASP A 61 10.65 -8.03 30.29
C ASP A 61 9.37 -7.72 31.09
N ASN A 62 9.51 -7.16 32.30
CA ASN A 62 8.41 -6.80 33.18
C ASN A 62 7.96 -5.34 33.04
N ASP A 63 8.56 -4.56 32.13
CA ASP A 63 8.07 -3.21 31.82
C ASP A 63 6.65 -3.28 31.25
N VAL A 64 5.91 -2.18 31.38
CA VAL A 64 4.63 -1.98 30.71
C VAL A 64 4.88 -1.09 29.51
N ILE A 65 4.68 -1.64 28.33
CA ILE A 65 4.77 -0.91 27.06
C ILE A 65 3.36 -0.47 26.67
N GLU A 66 3.14 0.84 26.68
CA GLU A 66 1.91 1.44 26.19
C GLU A 66 1.91 1.50 24.67
N ILE A 67 0.75 1.25 24.07
CA ILE A 67 0.57 1.18 22.62
C ILE A 67 -0.34 2.32 22.18
N PHE A 68 0.05 3.04 21.14
CA PHE A 68 -0.66 4.18 20.59
C PHE A 68 -0.98 3.95 19.11
N ALA A 69 -2.19 4.31 18.69
CA ALA A 69 -2.51 4.50 17.28
C ALA A 69 -2.25 5.97 16.92
N LEU A 70 -1.51 6.18 15.84
CA LEU A 70 -1.07 7.49 15.39
C LEU A 70 -1.62 7.77 13.99
N LYS A 71 -2.15 8.98 13.78
CA LYS A 71 -2.70 9.41 12.49
C LYS A 71 -2.39 10.87 12.20
N LYS A 72 -1.98 11.16 10.98
CA LYS A 72 -1.78 12.52 10.47
C LYS A 72 -2.18 12.60 8.99
N PRO A 73 -2.51 13.77 8.43
CA PRO A 73 -2.73 13.90 6.99
C PRO A 73 -1.46 13.50 6.22
N VAL A 74 -1.62 12.82 5.08
CA VAL A 74 -0.48 12.53 4.19
C VAL A 74 0.18 13.86 3.79
N TRP A 75 1.52 13.87 3.73
CA TRP A 75 2.30 15.04 3.33
C TRP A 75 1.94 16.35 4.08
N SER A 76 1.54 16.25 5.34
CA SER A 76 1.20 17.42 6.16
C SER A 76 2.33 18.45 6.24
N PHE A 77 3.59 18.01 6.16
CA PHE A 77 4.77 18.88 6.10
C PHE A 77 4.80 19.79 4.85
N LYS A 78 4.13 19.40 3.75
CA LYS A 78 4.11 20.15 2.48
C LYS A 78 2.76 20.81 2.21
N PHE A 79 1.66 20.15 2.57
CA PHE A 79 0.30 20.58 2.22
C PHE A 79 -0.60 20.88 3.44
N GLY A 80 -0.07 20.83 4.66
CA GLY A 80 -0.83 21.11 5.87
C GLY A 80 -2.03 20.16 6.04
N ASP A 81 -3.21 20.74 6.26
CA ASP A 81 -4.47 20.02 6.50
C ASP A 81 -5.21 19.62 5.21
N LEU A 82 -4.72 19.99 4.02
CA LEU A 82 -5.47 19.86 2.77
C LEU A 82 -5.91 18.42 2.49
N LEU A 83 -5.01 17.46 2.67
CA LEU A 83 -5.32 16.03 2.42
C LEU A 83 -6.26 15.44 3.48
N ALA A 84 -6.34 16.05 4.66
CA ALA A 84 -7.32 15.70 5.69
C ALA A 84 -8.76 15.96 5.21
N LYS A 85 -8.98 17.02 4.41
CA LYS A 85 -10.29 17.36 3.83
C LYS A 85 -10.79 16.27 2.87
N PHE A 86 -9.87 15.54 2.25
CA PHE A 86 -10.15 14.37 1.41
C PHE A 86 -10.03 13.05 2.18
N LYS A 87 -9.78 13.10 3.49
CA LYS A 87 -9.57 11.96 4.38
C LYS A 87 -8.46 11.03 3.90
N ILE A 88 -7.38 11.61 3.37
CA ILE A 88 -6.16 10.89 2.99
C ILE A 88 -5.17 11.02 4.14
N MET A 89 -5.14 9.98 4.96
CA MET A 89 -4.44 9.94 6.23
C MET A 89 -3.30 8.94 6.17
N HIS A 90 -2.22 9.25 6.89
CA HIS A 90 -1.08 8.41 7.14
C HIS A 90 -1.18 7.80 8.54
N ASP A 91 -0.89 6.51 8.63
CA ASP A 91 -1.11 5.68 9.80
C ASP A 91 0.20 5.13 10.37
N ALA A 92 0.31 5.09 11.69
CA ALA A 92 1.48 4.58 12.39
C ALA A 92 1.14 3.99 13.77
N LEU A 93 2.10 3.26 14.34
CA LEU A 93 2.06 2.77 15.72
C LEU A 93 3.07 3.55 16.57
N GLY A 94 2.66 3.93 17.76
CA GLY A 94 3.53 4.53 18.77
C GLY A 94 3.64 3.62 19.98
N PHE A 95 4.78 3.65 20.66
CA PHE A 95 5.04 2.86 21.86
C PHE A 95 5.69 3.72 22.93
N ARG A 96 5.41 3.43 24.20
CA ARG A 96 6.05 4.10 25.34
C ARG A 96 6.31 3.13 26.49
N SER A 97 7.55 3.07 26.93
CA SER A 97 7.95 2.38 28.17
C SER A 97 7.47 3.16 29.38
N GLN A 98 6.70 2.54 30.28
CA GLN A 98 6.30 3.18 31.54
C GLN A 98 7.48 3.31 32.50
N LYS A 99 8.41 2.35 32.50
CA LYS A 99 9.57 2.35 33.41
C LYS A 99 10.58 3.45 33.07
N THR A 100 10.89 3.63 31.78
CA THR A 100 11.95 4.55 31.32
C THR A 100 11.40 5.88 30.81
N GLY A 101 10.12 5.93 30.44
CA GLY A 101 9.51 7.07 29.75
C GLY A 101 9.90 7.19 28.27
N GLN A 102 10.82 6.36 27.78
CA GLN A 102 11.21 6.35 26.37
C GLN A 102 10.00 5.99 25.50
N ASN A 103 9.83 6.71 24.40
CA ASN A 103 8.82 6.42 23.40
C ASN A 103 9.44 6.38 22.01
N TRP A 104 8.76 5.70 21.10
CA TRP A 104 9.19 5.55 19.71
C TRP A 104 7.99 5.38 18.79
N THR A 105 8.22 5.67 17.53
CA THR A 105 7.22 5.58 16.47
C THR A 105 7.67 4.57 15.42
N MET A 106 6.70 3.82 14.90
CA MET A 106 6.86 2.82 13.86
C MET A 106 5.87 3.13 12.73
N GLU A 107 6.43 3.48 11.57
CA GLU A 107 5.67 3.77 10.33
C GLU A 107 6.08 2.73 9.28
N TRP A 108 5.17 2.30 8.41
CA TRP A 108 5.51 1.48 7.25
C TRP A 108 5.06 2.22 6.00
N TYR A 109 6.00 2.58 5.12
CA TYR A 109 5.72 3.42 3.96
C TYR A 109 6.76 3.25 2.85
N GLU A 110 6.55 3.96 1.76
CA GLU A 110 7.28 3.83 0.51
C GLU A 110 8.75 4.28 0.64
N LEU A 111 9.68 3.48 0.13
CA LEU A 111 11.09 3.89 0.02
C LEU A 111 11.24 5.07 -0.93
N ASP A 112 10.55 4.99 -2.07
CA ASP A 112 10.72 5.91 -3.19
C ASP A 112 9.48 6.80 -3.43
N GLN A 113 8.64 6.99 -2.41
CA GLN A 113 7.38 7.78 -2.44
C GLN A 113 6.21 7.10 -3.18
N LEU A 114 4.99 7.44 -2.76
CA LEU A 114 3.72 6.86 -3.21
C LEU A 114 3.58 6.69 -4.74
N PHE A 115 3.91 7.73 -5.52
CA PHE A 115 3.73 7.67 -6.99
C PHE A 115 4.59 6.59 -7.64
N ASN A 116 5.81 6.38 -7.15
CA ASN A 116 6.73 5.36 -7.67
C ASN A 116 6.31 3.94 -7.30
N CYS A 117 5.51 3.78 -6.24
CA CYS A 117 4.87 2.52 -5.88
C CYS A 117 3.53 2.29 -6.58
N THR A 118 2.89 3.35 -7.10
CA THR A 118 1.58 3.24 -7.76
C THR A 118 1.72 2.95 -9.27
N PHE A 119 2.74 3.52 -9.91
CA PHE A 119 2.98 3.40 -11.35
C PHE A 119 4.46 3.17 -11.65
N PRO A 120 4.79 2.33 -12.64
CA PRO A 120 6.17 2.07 -13.01
C PRO A 120 6.74 3.24 -13.81
N HIS A 121 8.07 3.30 -13.85
CA HIS A 121 8.79 4.15 -14.79
C HIS A 121 8.90 3.46 -16.15
N VAL A 122 8.49 4.18 -17.21
CA VAL A 122 8.72 3.75 -18.60
C VAL A 122 10.07 4.29 -19.07
N LEU A 123 11.01 3.41 -19.36
CA LEU A 123 12.35 3.78 -19.82
C LEU A 123 12.39 4.11 -21.32
N GLN A 124 13.50 4.70 -21.78
CA GLN A 124 13.69 5.07 -23.19
C GLN A 124 13.70 3.86 -24.14
N ASN A 125 14.13 2.70 -23.67
CA ASN A 125 14.08 1.42 -24.40
C ASN A 125 12.72 0.72 -24.29
N ASN A 126 11.68 1.42 -23.80
CA ASN A 126 10.32 0.90 -23.61
C ASN A 126 10.19 -0.26 -22.62
N SER A 127 11.16 -0.46 -21.73
CA SER A 127 11.01 -1.35 -20.57
C SER A 127 10.43 -0.62 -19.36
N PHE A 128 9.89 -1.39 -18.41
CA PHE A 128 9.36 -0.87 -17.15
C PHE A 128 10.28 -1.16 -15.97
N ILE A 129 10.38 -0.22 -15.04
CA ILE A 129 10.99 -0.43 -13.72
C ILE A 129 9.98 -0.02 -12.65
N TRP A 130 9.70 -0.92 -11.73
CA TRP A 130 8.95 -0.64 -10.51
C TRP A 130 9.91 -0.21 -9.39
N CYS A 131 9.57 0.88 -8.72
CA CYS A 131 10.25 1.39 -7.53
C CYS A 131 9.23 1.36 -6.38
N ASP A 132 8.67 0.18 -6.16
CA ASP A 132 7.48 -0.08 -5.35
C ASP A 132 7.80 -0.64 -3.97
N GLN A 133 9.07 -0.61 -3.56
CA GLN A 133 9.42 -1.10 -2.24
C GLN A 133 8.81 -0.21 -1.14
N GLY A 134 8.19 -0.85 -0.15
CA GLY A 134 7.82 -0.23 1.13
C GLY A 134 8.54 -0.92 2.27
N ALA A 135 8.83 -0.19 3.34
CA ALA A 135 9.52 -0.74 4.51
C ALA A 135 9.09 -0.08 5.81
N LEU A 136 9.44 -0.76 6.90
CA LEU A 136 9.31 -0.31 8.26
C LEU A 136 10.38 0.74 8.57
N CYS A 137 9.92 1.85 9.13
CA CYS A 137 10.71 2.94 9.66
C CYS A 137 10.48 3.04 11.16
N VAL A 138 11.56 2.92 11.95
CA VAL A 138 11.52 3.00 13.41
C VAL A 138 12.39 4.16 13.87
N TYR A 139 11.84 5.05 14.70
CA TYR A 139 12.60 6.17 15.27
C TYR A 139 12.15 6.52 16.67
N GLU A 140 13.04 7.15 17.43
CA GLU A 140 12.77 7.60 18.80
C GLU A 140 11.88 8.84 18.80
N GLY A 141 10.99 8.93 19.78
CA GLY A 141 10.05 10.05 19.89
C GLY A 141 8.67 9.73 19.33
N ILE A 142 7.64 10.13 20.06
CA ILE A 142 6.32 10.45 19.51
C ILE A 142 6.22 11.98 19.51
N VAL A 143 6.11 12.58 18.33
CA VAL A 143 6.05 14.05 18.19
C VAL A 143 4.59 14.49 18.28
N ASP A 144 4.14 14.87 19.47
CA ASP A 144 2.73 15.19 19.73
C ASP A 144 2.13 16.22 18.75
N SER A 145 2.88 17.27 18.40
CA SER A 145 2.42 18.29 17.45
C SER A 145 2.15 17.75 16.04
N LEU A 146 2.87 16.70 15.64
CA LEU A 146 2.70 16.04 14.34
C LEU A 146 1.40 15.22 14.31
N TRP A 147 1.12 14.52 15.41
CA TRP A 147 0.07 13.50 15.50
C TRP A 147 -1.23 14.00 16.16
N ASN A 148 -1.20 15.10 16.91
CA ASN A 148 -2.35 15.63 17.65
C ASN A 148 -2.64 17.12 17.36
N GLY A 149 -2.04 17.69 16.31
CA GLY A 149 -2.19 19.12 16.00
C GLY A 149 -2.22 19.49 14.51
N SER A 150 -2.09 18.51 13.61
CA SER A 150 -2.00 18.77 12.17
C SER A 150 -3.37 18.90 11.47
N SER A 151 -4.46 18.41 12.07
CA SER A 151 -5.84 18.53 11.60
C SER A 151 -6.83 17.99 12.63
N ASP A 152 -8.13 18.22 12.45
CA ASP A 152 -9.21 17.62 13.27
C ASP A 152 -9.28 16.09 13.16
N LEU A 153 -8.65 15.49 12.14
CA LEU A 153 -8.56 14.04 11.95
C LEU A 153 -7.25 13.44 12.46
N SER A 154 -6.32 14.28 12.93
CA SER A 154 -5.08 13.82 13.52
C SER A 154 -5.37 13.15 14.85
N MET A 155 -4.64 12.08 15.14
CA MET A 155 -4.88 11.28 16.33
C MET A 155 -3.57 10.79 16.93
N LEU A 156 -3.46 10.97 18.24
CA LEU A 156 -2.53 10.28 19.12
C LEU A 156 -3.37 9.67 20.23
N LYS A 157 -3.64 8.37 20.15
CA LYS A 157 -4.56 7.70 21.07
C LYS A 157 -3.94 6.42 21.64
N LYS A 158 -3.89 6.30 22.97
CA LYS A 158 -3.54 5.02 23.62
C LYS A 158 -4.62 3.99 23.26
N VAL A 159 -4.21 2.86 22.73
CA VAL A 159 -5.10 1.77 22.30
C VAL A 159 -4.90 0.49 23.10
N GLY A 160 -3.81 0.38 23.85
CA GLY A 160 -3.56 -0.80 24.67
C GLY A 160 -2.24 -0.71 25.42
N GLN A 161 -1.85 -1.85 25.99
CA GLN A 161 -0.57 -2.05 26.63
C GLN A 161 -0.18 -3.52 26.63
N MET A 162 1.10 -3.82 26.84
CA MET A 162 1.59 -5.19 27.01
C MET A 162 2.87 -5.20 27.85
N THR A 163 3.33 -6.39 28.25
CA THR A 163 4.63 -6.54 28.93
C THR A 163 5.78 -6.32 27.96
N GLY A 164 6.94 -5.89 28.46
CA GLY A 164 8.17 -5.77 27.66
C GLY A 164 8.54 -7.06 26.95
N LYS A 165 8.37 -8.21 27.62
CA LYS A 165 8.59 -9.54 27.04
C LYS A 165 7.71 -9.78 25.80
N ASN A 166 6.41 -9.52 25.93
CA ASN A 166 5.47 -9.74 24.83
C ASN A 166 5.74 -8.74 23.69
N TYR A 167 6.07 -7.49 24.02
CA TYR A 167 6.46 -6.49 23.03
C TYR A 167 7.69 -6.93 22.24
N ASN A 168 8.71 -7.48 22.90
CA ASN A 168 9.92 -7.97 22.23
C ASN A 168 9.63 -9.08 21.22
N ALA A 169 8.71 -10.00 21.56
CA ALA A 169 8.25 -11.03 20.63
C ALA A 169 7.52 -10.43 19.41
N TRP A 170 6.66 -9.42 19.65
CA TRP A 170 5.99 -8.69 18.57
C TRP A 170 6.98 -7.88 17.72
N ALA A 171 8.00 -7.26 18.32
CA ALA A 171 9.02 -6.50 17.62
C ALA A 171 9.82 -7.41 16.67
N SER A 172 10.14 -8.63 17.09
CA SER A 172 10.74 -9.63 16.18
C SER A 172 9.80 -10.02 15.03
N TRP A 173 8.49 -10.12 15.28
CA TRP A 173 7.51 -10.28 14.20
C TRP A 173 7.54 -9.09 13.24
N ALA A 174 7.60 -7.85 13.73
CA ALA A 174 7.64 -6.66 12.87
C ALA A 174 8.89 -6.62 11.98
N VAL A 175 10.05 -7.09 12.48
CA VAL A 175 11.24 -7.29 11.66
C VAL A 175 11.01 -8.34 10.57
N SER A 176 10.37 -9.47 10.92
CA SER A 176 10.02 -10.51 9.94
C SER A 176 9.02 -10.02 8.89
N ASP A 177 8.01 -9.25 9.30
CA ASP A 177 7.04 -8.63 8.39
C ASP A 177 7.75 -7.68 7.42
N ASN A 178 8.66 -6.84 7.93
CA ASN A 178 9.46 -5.94 7.12
C ASN A 178 10.37 -6.67 6.10
N ASN A 179 10.87 -7.86 6.43
CA ASN A 179 11.75 -8.61 5.55
C ASN A 179 11.02 -9.48 4.51
N THR A 180 9.72 -9.69 4.69
CA THR A 180 8.92 -10.60 3.85
C THR A 180 7.82 -9.89 3.07
N GLY A 181 7.24 -8.81 3.60
CA GLY A 181 6.32 -7.91 2.91
C GLY A 181 7.06 -6.67 2.40
N VAL A 182 7.48 -6.71 1.14
CA VAL A 182 8.55 -5.83 0.64
C VAL A 182 8.08 -4.79 -0.37
N TYR A 183 6.95 -5.02 -1.03
CA TYR A 183 6.37 -4.07 -1.99
C TYR A 183 5.10 -3.44 -1.42
N TYR A 184 4.90 -2.17 -1.75
CA TYR A 184 3.77 -1.34 -1.40
C TYR A 184 2.72 -1.44 -2.49
N GLU A 185 1.46 -1.69 -2.12
CA GLU A 185 0.33 -1.67 -3.03
C GLU A 185 -0.68 -0.62 -2.57
N THR A 186 -1.03 0.29 -3.47
CA THR A 186 -1.91 1.44 -3.20
C THR A 186 -3.38 1.09 -3.36
N TRP A 187 -3.70 0.23 -4.32
CA TRP A 187 -5.06 0.01 -4.77
C TRP A 187 -5.73 -1.13 -4.01
N THR A 188 -6.87 -0.84 -3.40
CA THR A 188 -7.85 -1.88 -3.06
C THR A 188 -8.83 -2.00 -4.23
N VAL A 189 -9.05 -3.19 -4.76
CA VAL A 189 -9.93 -3.38 -5.93
C VAL A 189 -11.16 -4.19 -5.54
N TYR A 190 -12.34 -3.65 -5.85
CA TYR A 190 -13.63 -4.29 -5.61
C TYR A 190 -14.43 -4.49 -6.90
N SER A 191 -15.35 -5.44 -6.86
CA SER A 191 -16.39 -5.63 -7.88
C SER A 191 -17.37 -4.47 -7.95
N ASP A 192 -17.85 -3.98 -6.80
CA ASP A 192 -18.89 -2.94 -6.68
C ASP A 192 -18.79 -2.19 -5.34
N ILE A 193 -19.63 -1.16 -5.17
CA ILE A 193 -19.77 -0.44 -3.90
C ILE A 193 -20.79 -1.18 -3.01
N GLY A 194 -20.37 -1.57 -1.81
CA GLY A 194 -21.28 -2.07 -0.78
C GLY A 194 -20.77 -3.31 -0.05
N PRO A 195 -21.53 -3.82 0.93
CA PRO A 195 -21.10 -4.92 1.79
C PRO A 195 -21.02 -6.28 1.08
N ASN A 196 -21.74 -6.44 -0.03
CA ASN A 196 -21.74 -7.68 -0.82
C ASN A 196 -20.71 -7.69 -1.95
N ALA A 197 -19.84 -6.67 -2.00
CA ALA A 197 -18.83 -6.58 -3.03
C ALA A 197 -17.70 -7.58 -2.78
N THR A 198 -17.37 -8.36 -3.81
CA THR A 198 -16.13 -9.16 -3.84
C THR A 198 -14.93 -8.22 -3.89
N MET A 199 -14.01 -8.37 -2.96
CA MET A 199 -12.67 -7.76 -3.02
C MET A 199 -11.79 -8.66 -3.89
N TYR A 200 -11.18 -8.09 -4.93
CA TYR A 200 -10.24 -8.79 -5.80
C TYR A 200 -8.80 -8.67 -5.31
N PHE A 201 -8.40 -7.47 -4.88
CA PHE A 201 -7.07 -7.17 -4.37
C PHE A 201 -7.19 -6.25 -3.15
N ASP A 202 -6.40 -6.51 -2.10
CA ASP A 202 -6.28 -5.62 -0.95
C ASP A 202 -4.99 -4.78 -1.06
N SER A 203 -5.00 -3.59 -0.48
CA SER A 203 -3.82 -2.73 -0.46
C SER A 203 -2.79 -3.22 0.57
N TYR A 204 -1.52 -2.92 0.31
CA TYR A 204 -0.40 -3.21 1.20
C TYR A 204 0.33 -1.91 1.50
N ASP A 205 -0.18 -1.16 2.46
CA ASP A 205 0.15 0.24 2.74
C ASP A 205 0.34 0.49 4.25
N CYS A 206 0.51 1.76 4.64
CA CYS A 206 0.68 2.15 6.04
C CYS A 206 -0.52 1.77 6.93
N ALA A 207 -1.75 1.88 6.42
CA ALA A 207 -2.95 1.53 7.16
C ALA A 207 -3.03 0.01 7.37
N SER A 208 -2.76 -0.77 6.32
CA SER A 208 -2.76 -2.23 6.43
C SER A 208 -1.63 -2.73 7.34
N PHE A 209 -0.48 -2.06 7.38
CA PHE A 209 0.56 -2.34 8.39
C PHE A 209 0.06 -2.13 9.82
N VAL A 210 -0.59 -1.00 10.12
CA VAL A 210 -1.15 -0.75 11.47
C VAL A 210 -2.17 -1.84 11.83
N ILE A 211 -3.04 -2.23 10.89
CA ILE A 211 -4.04 -3.28 11.11
C ILE A 211 -3.37 -4.63 11.41
N ARG A 212 -2.39 -5.05 10.59
CA ARG A 212 -1.61 -6.28 10.84
C ARG A 212 -0.87 -6.20 12.18
N GLY A 213 -0.26 -5.05 12.47
CA GLY A 213 0.47 -4.79 13.69
C GLY A 213 -0.41 -4.95 14.93
N LEU A 214 -1.60 -4.33 14.94
CA LEU A 214 -2.56 -4.45 16.04
C LEU A 214 -3.08 -5.88 16.22
N ASN A 215 -3.35 -6.61 15.13
CA ASN A 215 -3.72 -8.02 15.19
C ASN A 215 -2.63 -8.84 15.89
N GLN A 216 -1.39 -8.63 15.50
CA GLN A 216 -0.26 -9.37 16.05
C GLN A 216 0.01 -8.96 17.49
N LEU A 217 -0.09 -7.68 17.86
CA LEU A 217 0.00 -7.22 19.25
C LEU A 217 -0.97 -8.00 20.14
N TYR A 218 -2.22 -8.16 19.70
CA TYR A 218 -3.20 -8.97 20.41
C TYR A 218 -2.81 -10.45 20.50
N ARG A 219 -2.35 -11.06 19.40
CA ARG A 219 -1.87 -12.47 19.40
C ARG A 219 -0.69 -12.70 20.34
N TYR A 220 0.17 -11.69 20.52
CA TYR A 220 1.27 -11.71 21.49
C TYR A 220 0.83 -11.33 22.91
N GLY A 221 -0.46 -11.12 23.16
CA GLY A 221 -1.01 -10.91 24.51
C GLY A 221 -1.08 -9.45 24.94
N ALA A 222 -1.22 -8.51 24.00
CA ALA A 222 -1.55 -7.13 24.35
C ALA A 222 -2.98 -6.99 24.86
N GLU A 223 -3.14 -6.20 25.92
CA GLU A 223 -4.43 -5.75 26.43
C GLU A 223 -4.89 -4.56 25.62
N ILE A 224 -5.79 -4.79 24.67
CA ILE A 224 -6.39 -3.72 23.87
C ILE A 224 -7.58 -3.12 24.62
N LEU A 225 -7.62 -1.79 24.67
CA LEU A 225 -8.70 -1.04 25.32
C LEU A 225 -10.04 -1.27 24.59
N PRO A 226 -11.16 -1.40 25.34
CA PRO A 226 -12.48 -1.54 24.72
C PRO A 226 -12.91 -0.24 24.03
N ASN A 227 -13.84 -0.36 23.06
CA ASN A 227 -14.47 0.77 22.35
C ASN A 227 -13.49 1.71 21.63
N ILE A 228 -12.37 1.17 21.16
CA ILE A 228 -11.48 1.89 20.26
C ILE A 228 -11.97 1.72 18.82
N HIS A 229 -12.46 2.83 18.27
CA HIS A 229 -12.86 2.95 16.87
C HIS A 229 -11.72 3.64 16.12
N LEU A 230 -11.12 2.93 15.14
CA LEU A 230 -10.07 3.44 14.29
C LEU A 230 -10.57 3.46 12.85
N ASN A 231 -10.38 4.60 12.18
CA ASN A 231 -10.76 4.78 10.80
C ASN A 231 -9.51 4.85 9.93
N TYR A 232 -9.53 4.21 8.78
CA TYR A 232 -8.41 4.09 7.86
C TYR A 232 -8.78 4.62 6.49
N THR A 233 -7.80 5.22 5.81
CA THR A 233 -7.93 5.60 4.41
C THR A 233 -7.78 4.36 3.54
N ARG A 234 -8.61 4.24 2.51
CA ARG A 234 -8.43 3.29 1.40
C ARG A 234 -8.71 3.99 0.08
N ILE A 235 -7.88 3.72 -0.91
CA ILE A 235 -8.07 4.19 -2.28
C ILE A 235 -8.63 3.01 -3.08
N ASN A 236 -9.92 3.04 -3.36
CA ASN A 236 -10.62 1.92 -3.98
C ASN A 236 -10.76 2.11 -5.48
N LEU A 237 -10.48 1.05 -6.24
CA LEU A 237 -10.91 0.88 -7.62
C LEU A 237 -12.13 -0.03 -7.69
N TYR A 238 -13.08 0.31 -8.56
CA TYR A 238 -14.24 -0.54 -8.84
C TYR A 238 -14.17 -1.03 -10.28
N ALA A 239 -14.14 -2.34 -10.44
CA ALA A 239 -13.92 -2.98 -11.72
C ALA A 239 -14.80 -4.22 -11.91
N TYR A 240 -14.96 -4.62 -13.17
CA TYR A 240 -15.36 -5.98 -13.50
C TYR A 240 -14.25 -6.96 -13.09
N GLU A 241 -14.55 -8.27 -13.12
CA GLU A 241 -13.61 -9.31 -12.72
C GLU A 241 -12.25 -9.18 -13.44
N PRO A 242 -11.12 -9.11 -12.70
CA PRO A 242 -9.79 -8.96 -13.28
C PRO A 242 -9.36 -10.17 -14.11
N GLN A 243 -8.66 -9.91 -15.20
CA GLN A 243 -8.11 -10.93 -16.09
C GLN A 243 -6.59 -10.96 -15.93
N LEU A 244 -6.04 -12.12 -15.55
CA LEU A 244 -4.60 -12.33 -15.48
C LEU A 244 -4.00 -12.24 -16.88
N LEU A 245 -3.05 -11.34 -17.07
CA LEU A 245 -2.29 -11.22 -18.32
C LEU A 245 -0.95 -11.97 -18.25
N GLY A 246 -0.37 -12.07 -17.05
CA GLY A 246 0.87 -12.81 -16.79
C GLY A 246 2.05 -11.91 -16.40
N THR A 247 3.25 -12.48 -16.47
CA THR A 247 4.51 -11.81 -16.11
C THR A 247 4.95 -10.79 -17.16
N TYR A 248 5.86 -9.88 -16.79
CA TYR A 248 6.46 -8.94 -17.75
C TYR A 248 7.01 -9.62 -19.00
N ASN A 249 7.69 -10.76 -18.85
CA ASN A 249 8.26 -11.52 -19.98
C ASN A 249 7.19 -12.03 -20.96
N GLN A 250 5.99 -12.33 -20.49
CA GLN A 250 4.87 -12.74 -21.34
C GLN A 250 4.23 -11.53 -22.03
N ILE A 251 4.15 -10.39 -21.34
CA ILE A 251 3.65 -9.13 -21.93
C ILE A 251 4.53 -8.68 -23.10
N VAL A 252 5.85 -8.64 -22.92
CA VAL A 252 6.79 -8.16 -23.97
C VAL A 252 6.85 -9.04 -25.21
N GLN A 253 6.43 -10.31 -25.10
CA GLN A 253 6.34 -11.21 -26.26
C GLN A 253 5.14 -10.91 -27.15
N ASN A 254 4.15 -10.19 -26.64
CA ASN A 254 2.99 -9.73 -27.39
C ASN A 254 3.16 -8.24 -27.70
N GLU A 255 3.63 -7.93 -28.92
CA GLU A 255 3.95 -6.55 -29.34
C GLU A 255 2.76 -5.58 -29.17
N THR A 256 1.55 -6.04 -29.48
CA THR A 256 0.35 -5.20 -29.36
C THR A 256 0.04 -4.89 -27.89
N LEU A 257 0.09 -5.91 -27.02
CA LEU A 257 -0.15 -5.73 -25.59
C LEU A 257 0.96 -4.91 -24.93
N HIS A 258 2.22 -5.14 -25.32
CA HIS A 258 3.36 -4.38 -24.80
C HIS A 258 3.26 -2.90 -25.18
N GLN A 259 2.93 -2.58 -26.43
CA GLN A 259 2.69 -1.20 -26.86
C GLN A 259 1.53 -0.57 -26.09
N ASP A 260 0.45 -1.31 -25.87
CA ASP A 260 -0.71 -0.82 -25.14
C ASP A 260 -0.42 -0.54 -23.65
N PHE A 261 0.47 -1.32 -23.04
CA PHE A 261 1.01 -1.07 -21.70
C PHE A 261 1.88 0.17 -21.63
N ILE A 262 2.76 0.35 -22.62
CA ILE A 262 3.63 1.51 -22.71
C ILE A 262 2.79 2.77 -22.78
N ASP A 263 1.76 2.78 -23.63
CA ASP A 263 0.90 3.95 -23.82
C ASP A 263 0.06 4.23 -22.57
N PHE A 264 -0.42 3.19 -21.87
CA PHE A 264 -1.10 3.35 -20.58
C PHE A 264 -0.18 3.97 -19.52
N TYR A 265 0.98 3.36 -19.23
CA TYR A 265 1.83 3.80 -18.11
C TYR A 265 2.56 5.12 -18.38
N ARG A 266 2.86 5.45 -19.64
CA ARG A 266 3.41 6.77 -20.01
C ARG A 266 2.49 7.93 -19.62
N ASN A 267 1.19 7.72 -19.47
CA ASN A 267 0.27 8.77 -19.01
C ASN A 267 0.59 9.20 -17.56
N PHE A 268 1.19 8.32 -16.77
CA PHE A 268 1.45 8.49 -15.35
C PHE A 268 2.92 8.79 -15.00
N ASP A 269 3.82 8.86 -15.99
CA ASP A 269 5.22 9.18 -15.75
C ASP A 269 5.38 10.63 -15.25
N SER A 270 5.86 10.76 -14.00
CA SER A 270 6.04 12.01 -13.28
C SER A 270 7.17 12.88 -13.84
N LYS A 271 8.01 12.36 -14.74
CA LYS A 271 9.14 13.10 -15.36
C LYS A 271 8.77 13.95 -16.58
N LYS A 272 7.48 14.09 -16.92
CA LYS A 272 7.04 14.97 -18.03
C LYS A 272 7.42 16.45 -17.76
N PRO A 273 8.00 17.20 -18.72
CA PRO A 273 8.47 18.56 -18.50
C PRO A 273 7.34 19.53 -18.12
N THR A 274 7.57 20.32 -17.08
CA THR A 274 6.62 21.31 -16.55
C THR A 274 6.61 22.62 -17.33
N THR A 275 5.58 22.82 -18.15
CA THR A 275 4.73 24.03 -18.23
C THR A 275 3.53 23.67 -19.12
N GLY A 276 2.30 23.71 -18.58
CA GLY A 276 1.07 23.30 -19.28
C GLY A 276 0.81 21.78 -19.37
N ALA A 277 1.83 20.93 -19.19
CA ALA A 277 1.73 19.47 -19.26
C ALA A 277 0.92 18.81 -18.13
N TRP A 278 0.74 19.48 -16.98
CA TRP A 278 -0.02 18.92 -15.85
C TRP A 278 -1.53 18.85 -16.12
N ILE A 279 -2.10 19.84 -16.84
CA ILE A 279 -3.52 19.81 -17.25
C ILE A 279 -3.73 18.67 -18.24
N LYS A 280 -2.82 18.52 -19.21
CA LYS A 280 -2.85 17.38 -20.15
C LYS A 280 -2.73 16.05 -19.42
N SER A 281 -1.83 15.93 -18.45
CA SER A 281 -1.71 14.72 -17.62
C SER A 281 -2.98 14.43 -16.81
N LEU A 282 -3.64 15.44 -16.24
CA LEU A 282 -4.94 15.24 -15.56
C LEU A 282 -6.05 14.83 -16.53
N ILE A 283 -6.07 15.38 -17.75
CA ILE A 283 -7.00 14.97 -18.81
C ILE A 283 -6.70 13.52 -19.21
N ASP A 284 -5.44 13.17 -19.51
CA ASP A 284 -5.03 11.81 -19.89
C ASP A 284 -5.38 10.78 -18.78
N ILE A 285 -5.19 11.15 -17.51
CA ILE A 285 -5.60 10.35 -16.35
C ILE A 285 -7.14 10.20 -16.33
N TYR A 286 -7.88 11.30 -16.49
CA TYR A 286 -9.34 11.29 -16.54
C TYR A 286 -9.86 10.43 -17.69
N GLU A 287 -9.33 10.58 -18.90
CA GLU A 287 -9.70 9.78 -20.07
C GLU A 287 -9.42 8.30 -19.83
N THR A 288 -8.28 7.97 -19.23
CA THR A 288 -7.89 6.60 -18.91
C THR A 288 -8.90 5.95 -17.95
N PHE A 289 -9.18 6.59 -16.80
CA PHE A 289 -10.06 6.01 -15.79
C PHE A 289 -11.55 6.05 -16.17
N PHE A 290 -12.02 7.13 -16.79
CA PHE A 290 -13.45 7.38 -16.98
C PHE A 290 -13.94 7.14 -18.40
N LEU A 291 -13.13 7.35 -19.44
CA LEU A 291 -13.55 7.10 -20.83
C LEU A 291 -13.17 5.69 -21.28
N THR A 292 -11.88 5.39 -21.30
CA THR A 292 -11.38 4.08 -21.74
C THR A 292 -11.72 2.98 -20.74
N ARG A 293 -11.84 3.35 -19.46
CA ARG A 293 -12.18 2.45 -18.34
C ARG A 293 -11.30 1.22 -18.30
N ARG A 294 -10.04 1.40 -18.69
CA ARG A 294 -9.04 0.35 -18.73
C ARG A 294 -8.03 0.64 -17.64
N PHE A 295 -7.65 -0.39 -16.91
CA PHE A 295 -6.64 -0.30 -15.90
C PHE A 295 -5.75 -1.55 -15.92
N TYR A 296 -4.45 -1.35 -15.81
CA TYR A 296 -3.48 -2.43 -15.59
C TYR A 296 -2.94 -2.35 -14.17
N LEU A 297 -3.23 -3.38 -13.39
CA LEU A 297 -2.69 -3.53 -12.06
C LEU A 297 -1.47 -4.46 -12.10
N TYR A 298 -0.42 -4.09 -11.40
CA TYR A 298 0.71 -4.95 -11.11
C TYR A 298 0.58 -5.44 -9.67
N PHE A 299 0.50 -6.75 -9.48
CA PHE A 299 0.30 -7.36 -8.16
C PHE A 299 0.96 -8.74 -8.14
N ASN A 300 1.73 -9.07 -7.10
CA ASN A 300 2.49 -10.34 -7.02
C ASN A 300 3.39 -10.62 -8.24
N ASN A 301 4.12 -9.61 -8.74
CA ASN A 301 5.01 -9.73 -9.92
C ASN A 301 4.32 -10.14 -11.23
N VAL A 302 2.99 -10.04 -11.30
CA VAL A 302 2.20 -10.29 -12.51
C VAL A 302 1.26 -9.12 -12.80
N TYR A 303 0.84 -9.03 -14.06
CA TYR A 303 -0.05 -7.99 -14.53
C TYR A 303 -1.47 -8.51 -14.73
N TRP A 304 -2.42 -7.67 -14.36
CA TRP A 304 -3.85 -7.91 -14.48
C TRP A 304 -4.49 -6.81 -15.29
N TYR A 305 -5.33 -7.19 -16.24
CA TYR A 305 -6.23 -6.26 -16.91
C TYR A 305 -7.54 -6.19 -16.13
N MET A 306 -8.07 -4.98 -15.99
CA MET A 306 -9.43 -4.80 -15.50
C MET A 306 -10.15 -3.69 -16.25
N LYS A 307 -11.44 -3.92 -16.46
CA LYS A 307 -12.36 -2.91 -16.97
C LYS A 307 -13.03 -2.22 -15.78
N LEU A 308 -12.87 -0.92 -15.67
CA LEU A 308 -13.41 -0.12 -14.58
C LEU A 308 -14.92 0.11 -14.73
N LYS A 309 -15.61 0.30 -13.60
CA LYS A 309 -17.04 0.63 -13.54
C LYS A 309 -17.28 2.08 -13.97
N GLU A 310 -18.41 2.33 -14.62
CA GLU A 310 -18.71 3.59 -15.31
C GLU A 310 -18.96 4.78 -14.38
N ILE A 311 -19.68 4.57 -13.26
CA ILE A 311 -20.23 5.66 -12.46
C ILE A 311 -19.25 6.14 -11.39
N THR A 312 -18.43 5.23 -10.83
CA THR A 312 -17.47 5.57 -9.78
C THR A 312 -16.29 4.61 -9.87
N PRO A 313 -15.37 4.79 -10.84
CA PRO A 313 -14.23 3.90 -11.02
C PRO A 313 -13.22 4.00 -9.86
N ILE A 314 -13.13 5.15 -9.20
CA ILE A 314 -12.26 5.39 -8.04
C ILE A 314 -13.07 6.01 -6.89
N LYS A 315 -12.84 5.56 -5.66
CA LYS A 315 -13.35 6.22 -4.45
C LYS A 315 -12.37 6.14 -3.29
N ILE A 316 -12.09 7.27 -2.67
CA ILE A 316 -11.38 7.31 -1.39
C ILE A 316 -12.40 7.10 -0.27
N THR A 317 -12.16 6.11 0.57
CA THR A 317 -13.01 5.81 1.73
C THR A 317 -12.24 6.01 3.02
N PHE A 318 -12.93 6.50 4.03
CA PHE A 318 -12.44 6.55 5.40
C PHE A 318 -13.30 5.64 6.25
N TYR A 319 -12.91 4.38 6.31
CA TYR A 319 -13.72 3.28 6.83
C TYR A 319 -13.24 2.89 8.22
N GLU A 320 -14.17 2.50 9.06
CA GLU A 320 -13.88 2.05 10.41
C GLU A 320 -13.58 0.56 10.42
N ILE A 321 -12.53 0.16 11.12
CA ILE A 321 -12.30 -1.24 11.48
C ILE A 321 -12.38 -1.34 13.00
N PRO A 322 -13.42 -2.00 13.56
CA PRO A 322 -13.47 -2.29 14.98
C PRO A 322 -12.26 -3.14 15.36
N ILE A 323 -11.51 -2.80 16.41
CA ILE A 323 -10.39 -3.65 16.81
C ILE A 323 -10.87 -5.08 17.13
N SER A 324 -12.10 -5.27 17.62
CA SER A 324 -12.71 -6.60 17.80
C SER A 324 -12.78 -7.45 16.52
N SER A 325 -12.91 -6.83 15.35
CA SER A 325 -12.85 -7.53 14.06
C SER A 325 -11.42 -7.88 13.64
N VAL A 326 -10.43 -7.10 14.10
CA VAL A 326 -8.99 -7.40 13.98
C VAL A 326 -8.60 -8.60 14.87
N LEU A 327 -9.34 -8.89 15.94
CA LEU A 327 -9.06 -10.01 16.86
C LEU A 327 -9.57 -11.38 16.35
N MET A 328 -10.38 -11.43 15.29
CA MET A 328 -11.06 -12.66 14.83
C MET A 328 -10.60 -13.20 13.47
N ASN A 329 -9.67 -12.53 12.79
CA ASN A 329 -8.99 -13.02 11.57
C ASN A 329 -7.50 -13.23 11.85
#